data_AF-A0A7D5TAD3-F1
#
_entry.id   AF-A0A7D5TAD3-F1
#
_cell.length_a   1.000
_cell.length_b   1.000
_cell.length_c   1.000
_cell.angle_alpha   90.00
_cell.angle_beta   90.00
_cell.angle_gamma   90.00
#
_symmetry.space_group_name_H-M   'P 1'
#
loop_
_entity.id
_entity.type
_entity.pdbx_description
1 polymer ?
#
loop_
_entity_poly.entity_id
_entity_poly.type
_entity_poly.pdbx_seq_one_letter_code
_entity_poly.pdbx_strand_id
1 'polypeptide(L)'
;MDEPRSVTADMLPDELLTYDQWVCWRTQERSGTETKVPINPHTGGFGSVTDGETWTSFETAHEALETQTVDGMGFVFTEDDPLVGVDLDECRIPETATLTDDAADIVDRLASYTEVSPSGTGVHVICSGTLPGDRSRKGWVELYEEARFFTVTGDHVDGTPTTVESRSNELATVQAEYVASEPSEADATADQQAQPTESAPDSEADSTAATQSAGAEQNGSTPDNELSDTEVVERARAAANGEKFTRLWNGQTSGYESHSEADMALCALLAFWTGGERDQIDRLFRDSGLMREKWDEQHYADGSTYGEKTIERVLQGTDEFYQPTGGSPDDGSAASDSMTEESEQPTATQTSGSDEPSEGYALREQLSELQAREDHHLSVIADLQSQVQRLEAENERLADELAALREERDADPDDHSDIRTVGARLRGLLPFGST
;
A
#
# COMPACT_ATOMS: atom_id res chain seq x y z
N MET A 1 -25.45 13.46 0.78
CA MET A 1 -25.12 12.45 -0.23
C MET A 1 -25.11 13.20 -1.54
N ASP A 2 -23.92 13.52 -2.05
CA ASP A 2 -23.79 14.00 -3.42
C ASP A 2 -24.21 12.87 -4.36
N GLU A 3 -25.01 13.19 -5.38
CA GLU A 3 -25.25 12.25 -6.48
C GLU A 3 -23.91 11.90 -7.14
N PRO A 4 -23.67 10.64 -7.54
CA PRO A 4 -22.48 10.31 -8.30
C PRO A 4 -22.46 11.15 -9.57
N ARG A 5 -21.42 11.97 -9.74
CA ARG A 5 -21.23 12.74 -10.98
C ARG A 5 -21.03 11.75 -12.11
N SER A 6 -21.93 11.79 -13.11
CA SER A 6 -21.75 11.03 -14.34
C SER A 6 -20.56 11.61 -15.09
N VAL A 7 -19.59 10.76 -15.43
CA VAL A 7 -18.44 11.14 -16.27
C VAL A 7 -18.94 11.65 -17.62
N THR A 8 -18.35 12.71 -18.15
CA THR A 8 -18.70 13.29 -19.46
C THR A 8 -17.46 13.46 -20.31
N ALA A 9 -17.61 13.49 -21.63
CA ALA A 9 -16.46 13.53 -22.55
C ALA A 9 -15.57 14.75 -22.33
N ASP A 10 -16.13 15.90 -21.94
CA ASP A 10 -15.37 17.14 -21.69
C ASP A 10 -14.56 17.14 -20.38
N MET A 11 -14.75 16.13 -19.52
CA MET A 11 -13.95 15.92 -18.32
C MET A 11 -12.68 15.10 -18.58
N LEU A 12 -12.58 14.47 -19.76
CA LEU A 12 -11.53 13.51 -20.08
C LEU A 12 -10.57 14.06 -21.14
N PRO A 13 -9.31 13.61 -21.15
CA PRO A 13 -8.39 13.89 -22.23
C PRO A 13 -8.90 13.37 -23.57
N ASP A 14 -8.76 14.19 -24.63
CA ASP A 14 -9.12 13.82 -26.00
C ASP A 14 -8.43 12.51 -26.42
N GLU A 15 -7.19 12.27 -25.97
CA GLU A 15 -6.42 11.08 -26.27
C GLU A 15 -7.16 9.78 -25.91
N LEU A 16 -7.79 9.71 -24.73
CA LEU A 16 -8.54 8.52 -24.29
C LEU A 16 -9.78 8.27 -25.15
N LEU A 17 -10.42 9.35 -25.62
CA LEU A 17 -11.62 9.28 -26.44
C LEU A 17 -11.34 8.78 -27.86
N THR A 18 -10.08 8.75 -28.29
CA THR A 18 -9.71 8.25 -29.62
C THR A 18 -9.71 6.72 -29.74
N TYR A 19 -9.72 5.99 -28.63
CA TYR A 19 -9.61 4.54 -28.59
C TYR A 19 -10.94 3.85 -28.25
N ASP A 20 -11.28 2.80 -29.01
CA ASP A 20 -12.43 1.92 -28.73
C ASP A 20 -12.08 0.85 -27.66
N GLN A 21 -11.53 1.31 -26.53
CA GLN A 21 -11.01 0.47 -25.44
C GLN A 21 -11.83 0.63 -24.14
N TRP A 22 -13.07 1.12 -24.25
CA TRP A 22 -13.93 1.39 -23.10
C TRP A 22 -14.72 0.15 -22.66
N VAL A 23 -14.79 -0.03 -21.34
CA VAL A 23 -15.63 -1.01 -20.66
C VAL A 23 -16.46 -0.31 -19.59
N CYS A 24 -17.44 -1.02 -19.04
CA CYS A 24 -18.04 -0.65 -17.76
C CYS A 24 -17.43 -1.52 -16.66
N TRP A 25 -17.72 -1.22 -15.40
CA TRP A 25 -17.36 -2.10 -14.29
C TRP A 25 -18.46 -2.14 -13.23
N ARG A 26 -18.39 -3.14 -12.36
CA ARG A 26 -19.18 -3.21 -11.14
C ARG A 26 -18.38 -3.83 -10.00
N THR A 27 -18.76 -3.53 -8.78
CA THR A 27 -18.25 -4.13 -7.57
C THR A 27 -18.85 -5.51 -7.40
N GLN A 28 -17.99 -6.48 -7.10
CA GLN A 28 -18.39 -7.85 -6.79
C GLN A 28 -17.56 -8.36 -5.63
N GLU A 29 -18.20 -9.01 -4.65
CA GLU A 29 -17.49 -9.69 -3.58
C GLU A 29 -16.89 -11.00 -4.09
N ARG A 30 -15.58 -11.17 -3.90
CA ARG A 30 -14.84 -12.39 -4.19
C ARG A 30 -14.02 -12.78 -2.96
N SER A 31 -14.36 -13.93 -2.37
CA SER A 31 -13.67 -14.46 -1.18
C SER A 31 -13.64 -13.50 0.03
N GLY A 32 -14.69 -12.68 0.21
CA GLY A 32 -14.77 -11.69 1.28
C GLY A 32 -14.05 -10.37 1.00
N THR A 33 -13.55 -10.17 -0.23
CA THR A 33 -12.95 -8.93 -0.70
C THR A 33 -13.77 -8.35 -1.85
N GLU A 34 -14.09 -7.06 -1.79
CA GLU A 34 -14.73 -6.35 -2.89
C GLU A 34 -13.73 -6.15 -4.04
N THR A 35 -14.12 -6.57 -5.24
CA THR A 35 -13.29 -6.44 -6.44
C THR A 35 -14.09 -5.80 -7.56
N LYS A 36 -13.44 -4.95 -8.35
CA LYS A 36 -14.07 -4.27 -9.48
C LYS A 36 -13.89 -5.16 -10.71
N VAL A 37 -14.99 -5.67 -11.26
CA VAL A 37 -14.97 -6.56 -12.41
C VAL A 37 -15.40 -5.81 -13.68
N PRO A 38 -14.71 -6.00 -14.82
CA PRO A 38 -15.10 -5.37 -16.07
C PRO A 38 -16.40 -5.98 -16.59
N ILE A 39 -17.21 -5.14 -17.22
CA ILE A 39 -18.52 -5.45 -17.80
C ILE A 39 -18.53 -4.98 -19.24
N ASN A 40 -18.94 -5.86 -20.13
CA ASN A 40 -19.07 -5.58 -21.55
C ASN A 40 -20.28 -4.63 -21.78
N PRO A 41 -20.07 -3.40 -22.27
CA PRO A 41 -21.14 -2.42 -22.39
C PRO A 41 -22.21 -2.76 -23.43
N HIS A 42 -21.97 -3.70 -24.34
CA HIS A 42 -23.00 -4.15 -25.29
C HIS A 42 -23.95 -5.17 -24.70
N THR A 43 -23.49 -5.98 -23.75
CA THR A 43 -24.24 -7.15 -23.27
C THR A 43 -24.64 -7.09 -21.80
N GLY A 44 -23.98 -6.26 -20.99
CA GLY A 44 -24.10 -6.26 -19.53
C GLY A 44 -23.52 -7.51 -18.86
N GLY A 45 -22.88 -8.39 -19.63
CA GLY A 45 -22.12 -9.54 -19.13
C GLY A 45 -20.70 -9.17 -18.72
N PHE A 46 -19.93 -10.15 -18.27
CA PHE A 46 -18.52 -9.93 -17.96
C PHE A 46 -17.73 -9.48 -19.20
N GLY A 47 -16.96 -8.41 -19.03
CA GLY A 47 -15.94 -7.98 -19.99
C GLY A 47 -14.63 -8.74 -19.76
N SER A 48 -13.69 -8.55 -20.68
CA SER A 48 -12.33 -9.07 -20.58
C SER A 48 -11.35 -7.90 -20.69
N VAL A 49 -10.17 -8.02 -20.08
CA VAL A 49 -9.08 -7.04 -20.26
C VAL A 49 -8.11 -7.43 -21.38
N THR A 50 -8.33 -8.57 -22.04
CA THR A 50 -7.49 -9.07 -23.12
C THR A 50 -8.28 -9.47 -24.38
N ASP A 51 -9.60 -9.27 -24.38
CA ASP A 51 -10.46 -9.58 -25.54
C ASP A 51 -11.13 -8.29 -26.01
N GLY A 52 -10.59 -7.74 -27.10
CA GLY A 52 -11.04 -6.49 -27.71
C GLY A 52 -12.48 -6.51 -28.21
N GLU A 53 -13.08 -7.68 -28.44
CA GLU A 53 -14.51 -7.78 -28.79
C GLU A 53 -15.42 -7.38 -27.61
N THR A 54 -14.87 -7.29 -26.40
CA THR A 54 -15.60 -6.89 -25.20
C THR A 54 -15.52 -5.41 -24.87
N TRP A 55 -14.72 -4.65 -25.62
CA TRP A 55 -14.53 -3.21 -25.48
C TRP A 55 -15.35 -2.45 -26.51
N THR A 56 -15.47 -1.14 -26.35
CA THR A 56 -16.28 -0.30 -27.21
C THR A 56 -15.84 1.17 -27.17
N SER A 57 -16.57 2.05 -27.86
CA SER A 57 -16.34 3.49 -27.84
C SER A 57 -16.80 4.13 -26.52
N PHE A 58 -16.28 5.32 -26.20
CA PHE A 58 -16.72 6.09 -25.03
C PHE A 58 -18.23 6.26 -24.98
N GLU A 59 -18.85 6.65 -26.10
CA GLU A 59 -20.29 6.95 -26.16
C GLU A 59 -21.14 5.71 -25.83
N THR A 60 -20.72 4.54 -26.32
CA THR A 60 -21.43 3.28 -26.06
C THR A 60 -21.29 2.86 -24.60
N ALA A 61 -20.08 2.98 -24.03
CA ALA A 61 -19.85 2.71 -22.62
C ALA A 61 -20.61 3.69 -21.70
N HIS A 62 -20.69 4.95 -22.10
CA HIS A 62 -21.48 5.96 -21.39
C HIS A 62 -22.98 5.68 -21.46
N GLU A 63 -23.52 5.27 -22.62
CA GLU A 63 -24.94 4.85 -22.75
C GLU A 63 -25.26 3.63 -21.85
N ALA A 64 -24.28 2.73 -21.65
CA ALA A 64 -24.45 1.59 -20.76
C ALA A 64 -24.62 1.97 -19.29
N LEU A 65 -24.13 3.14 -18.84
CA LEU A 65 -24.38 3.64 -17.48
C LEU A 65 -25.87 3.87 -17.19
N GLU A 66 -26.64 4.26 -18.21
CA GLU A 66 -28.09 4.51 -18.08
C GLU A 66 -28.93 3.24 -18.32
N THR A 67 -28.41 2.32 -19.14
CA THR A 67 -29.19 1.18 -19.65
C THR A 67 -28.87 -0.15 -18.96
N GLN A 68 -27.74 -0.24 -18.24
CA GLN A 68 -27.28 -1.46 -17.58
C GLN A 68 -27.04 -1.26 -16.08
N THR A 69 -26.87 -2.37 -15.36
CA THR A 69 -26.53 -2.34 -13.93
C THR A 69 -25.02 -2.41 -13.77
N VAL A 70 -24.40 -1.23 -13.78
CA VAL A 70 -22.95 -1.02 -13.68
C VAL A 70 -22.69 0.14 -12.71
N ASP A 71 -21.50 0.15 -12.09
CA ASP A 71 -21.12 1.16 -11.11
C ASP A 71 -20.31 2.32 -11.73
N GLY A 72 -19.70 2.10 -12.89
CA GLY A 72 -18.96 3.13 -13.60
C GLY A 72 -18.32 2.66 -14.91
N MET A 73 -17.54 3.55 -15.53
CA MET A 73 -16.77 3.29 -16.74
C MET A 73 -15.33 2.92 -16.41
N GLY A 74 -14.68 2.22 -17.33
CA GLY A 74 -13.26 1.91 -17.27
C GLY A 74 -12.62 1.89 -18.65
N PHE A 75 -11.30 1.97 -18.66
CA PHE A 75 -10.49 2.01 -19.86
C PHE A 75 -9.43 0.91 -19.80
N VAL A 76 -9.26 0.16 -20.90
CA VAL A 76 -8.32 -0.97 -20.98
C VAL A 76 -7.04 -0.52 -21.66
N PHE A 77 -5.89 -0.73 -21.00
CA PHE A 77 -4.56 -0.47 -21.55
C PHE A 77 -4.07 -1.68 -22.34
N THR A 78 -3.42 -1.44 -23.48
CA THR A 78 -2.96 -2.48 -24.40
C THR A 78 -1.62 -2.13 -25.05
N GLU A 79 -0.92 -3.13 -25.58
CA GLU A 79 0.32 -2.91 -26.35
C GLU A 79 0.13 -2.05 -27.61
N ASP A 80 -1.09 -1.90 -28.10
CA ASP A 80 -1.43 -1.15 -29.33
C ASP A 80 -1.67 0.35 -29.07
N ASP A 81 -1.72 0.78 -27.81
CA ASP A 81 -1.80 2.19 -27.41
C ASP A 81 -0.53 2.59 -26.62
N PRO A 82 -0.13 3.87 -26.68
CA PRO A 82 1.10 4.32 -26.02
C PRO A 82 0.83 4.76 -24.58
N LEU A 83 -0.27 4.31 -23.94
CA LEU A 83 -0.72 4.83 -22.66
C LEU A 83 -0.22 3.96 -21.50
N VAL A 84 0.06 4.62 -20.39
CA VAL A 84 0.47 3.99 -19.14
C VAL A 84 -0.41 4.54 -18.02
N GLY A 85 -1.09 3.64 -17.32
CA GLY A 85 -1.84 3.94 -16.12
C GLY A 85 -0.97 3.74 -14.88
N VAL A 86 -0.87 4.77 -14.04
CA VAL A 86 -0.23 4.72 -12.72
C VAL A 86 -1.31 4.82 -11.65
N ASP A 87 -1.47 3.77 -10.86
CA ASP A 87 -2.45 3.67 -9.77
C ASP A 87 -1.75 3.91 -8.43
N LEU A 88 -2.25 4.89 -7.68
CA LEU A 88 -1.73 5.29 -6.38
C LEU A 88 -2.82 5.08 -5.31
N ASP A 89 -2.73 3.96 -4.61
CA ASP A 89 -3.71 3.54 -3.59
C ASP A 89 -3.53 4.29 -2.26
N GLU A 90 -4.65 4.61 -1.61
CA GLU A 90 -4.74 5.16 -0.24
C GLU A 90 -3.83 6.39 0.05
N CYS A 91 -3.48 7.14 -0.99
CA CYS A 91 -2.57 8.27 -0.90
C CYS A 91 -3.26 9.63 -0.73
N ARG A 92 -4.60 9.69 -0.74
CA ARG A 92 -5.39 10.92 -0.68
C ARG A 92 -6.31 10.95 0.53
N ILE A 93 -6.34 12.06 1.24
CA ILE A 93 -7.34 12.34 2.29
C ILE A 93 -8.58 12.97 1.63
N PRO A 94 -9.74 12.29 1.60
CA PRO A 94 -10.91 12.76 0.87
C PRO A 94 -11.42 14.13 1.32
N GLU A 95 -11.37 14.40 2.63
CA GLU A 95 -11.92 15.60 3.24
C GLU A 95 -11.13 16.87 2.90
N THR A 96 -9.82 16.73 2.70
CA THR A 96 -8.92 17.86 2.44
C THR A 96 -8.38 17.88 1.00
N ALA A 97 -8.71 16.85 0.22
CA ALA A 97 -8.14 16.61 -1.12
C ALA A 97 -6.59 16.57 -1.15
N THR A 98 -5.96 16.29 -0.01
CA THR A 98 -4.51 16.34 0.15
C THR A 98 -3.89 14.98 -0.15
N LEU A 99 -2.83 14.97 -0.96
CA LEU A 99 -2.03 13.79 -1.23
C LEU A 99 -0.93 13.63 -0.16
N THR A 100 -0.46 12.39 0.05
CA THR A 100 0.79 12.14 0.78
C THR A 100 1.98 12.77 0.06
N ASP A 101 3.05 13.08 0.79
CA ASP A 101 4.24 13.74 0.20
C ASP A 101 4.84 12.90 -0.95
N ASP A 102 4.89 11.58 -0.81
CA ASP A 102 5.38 10.67 -1.87
C ASP A 102 4.45 10.64 -3.09
N ALA A 103 3.12 10.66 -2.89
CA ALA A 103 2.18 10.66 -4.01
C ALA A 103 2.17 12.01 -4.73
N ALA A 104 2.31 13.11 -3.99
CA ALA A 104 2.50 14.44 -4.57
C ALA A 104 3.78 14.49 -5.40
N ASP A 105 4.90 13.93 -4.93
CA ASP A 105 6.15 13.85 -5.72
C ASP A 105 5.96 13.08 -7.03
N ILE A 106 5.30 11.91 -6.98
CA ILE A 106 5.01 11.12 -8.18
C ILE A 106 4.12 11.89 -9.16
N VAL A 107 3.01 12.47 -8.68
CA VAL A 107 2.08 13.25 -9.50
C VAL A 107 2.78 14.47 -10.12
N ASP A 108 3.60 15.18 -9.35
CA ASP A 108 4.34 16.36 -9.82
C ASP A 108 5.42 16.00 -10.85
N ARG A 109 6.09 14.85 -10.70
CA ARG A 109 7.10 14.37 -11.66
C ARG A 109 6.48 13.87 -12.94
N LEU A 110 5.36 13.14 -12.84
CA LEU A 110 4.63 12.67 -14.01
C LEU A 110 3.89 13.81 -14.70
N ALA A 111 3.43 14.84 -13.98
CA ALA A 111 2.82 16.06 -14.53
C ALA A 111 1.97 15.77 -15.78
N SER A 112 0.94 14.94 -15.62
CA SER A 112 0.04 14.46 -16.66
C SER A 112 -1.38 14.38 -16.11
N TYR A 113 -2.37 14.04 -16.95
CA TYR A 113 -3.75 13.87 -16.52
C TYR A 113 -3.85 12.99 -15.27
N THR A 114 -4.47 13.53 -14.23
CA THR A 114 -4.65 12.87 -12.95
C THR A 114 -6.10 13.01 -12.48
N GLU A 115 -6.70 11.91 -12.03
CA GLU A 115 -8.06 11.88 -11.50
C GLU A 115 -8.15 11.12 -10.18
N VAL A 116 -9.14 11.45 -9.36
CA VAL A 116 -9.43 10.77 -8.10
C VAL A 116 -10.06 9.41 -8.40
N SER A 117 -9.57 8.35 -7.75
CA SER A 117 -10.11 7.00 -7.94
C SER A 117 -11.52 6.87 -7.33
N PRO A 118 -12.31 5.84 -7.68
CA PRO A 118 -13.68 5.69 -7.16
C PRO A 118 -13.79 5.58 -5.63
N SER A 119 -12.73 5.18 -4.93
CA SER A 119 -12.73 5.15 -3.46
C SER A 119 -12.62 6.54 -2.84
N GLY A 120 -12.17 7.55 -3.59
CA GLY A 120 -11.84 8.88 -3.11
C GLY A 120 -10.50 8.99 -2.37
N THR A 121 -9.89 7.85 -2.04
CA THR A 121 -8.66 7.74 -1.24
C THR A 121 -7.41 7.53 -2.08
N GLY A 122 -7.54 7.26 -3.38
CA GLY A 122 -6.42 7.13 -4.31
C GLY A 122 -6.56 8.05 -5.52
N VAL A 123 -5.56 8.02 -6.39
CA VAL A 123 -5.58 8.75 -7.67
C VAL A 123 -5.01 7.88 -8.79
N HIS A 124 -5.48 8.11 -10.01
CA HIS A 124 -4.89 7.56 -11.22
C HIS A 124 -4.16 8.66 -11.98
N VAL A 125 -2.93 8.41 -12.40
CA VAL A 125 -2.20 9.25 -13.36
C VAL A 125 -2.13 8.51 -14.68
N ILE A 126 -2.54 9.15 -15.78
CA ILE A 126 -2.46 8.59 -17.12
C ILE A 126 -1.42 9.35 -17.91
N CYS A 127 -0.40 8.64 -18.38
CA CYS A 127 0.70 9.19 -19.18
C CYS A 127 0.79 8.48 -20.53
N SER A 128 1.51 9.07 -21.47
CA SER A 128 1.99 8.33 -22.65
C SER A 128 3.47 7.96 -22.49
N GLY A 129 3.83 6.71 -22.76
CA GLY A 129 5.22 6.26 -22.64
C GLY A 129 5.36 4.74 -22.71
N THR A 130 6.45 4.25 -22.12
CA THR A 130 6.80 2.82 -22.05
C THR A 130 7.45 2.57 -20.70
N LEU A 131 7.13 1.45 -20.06
CA LEU A 131 7.72 1.08 -18.77
C LEU A 131 8.99 0.22 -18.97
N PRO A 132 10.12 0.56 -18.33
CA PRO A 132 11.30 -0.30 -18.40
C PRO A 132 11.25 -1.50 -17.43
N GLY A 133 11.41 -2.71 -17.95
CA GLY A 133 11.58 -3.92 -17.13
C GLY A 133 10.27 -4.47 -16.53
N ASP A 134 10.36 -5.63 -15.87
CA ASP A 134 9.18 -6.48 -15.62
C ASP A 134 8.41 -6.14 -14.34
N ARG A 135 8.94 -5.25 -13.49
CA ARG A 135 8.34 -4.96 -12.18
C ARG A 135 7.41 -3.76 -12.26
N SER A 136 6.12 -4.01 -12.15
CA SER A 136 5.04 -3.03 -12.28
C SER A 136 4.40 -2.59 -10.97
N ARG A 137 4.68 -3.27 -9.84
CA ARG A 137 4.00 -2.98 -8.56
C ARG A 137 4.91 -3.13 -7.35
N LYS A 138 4.76 -2.22 -6.38
CA LYS A 138 5.33 -2.33 -5.02
C LYS A 138 4.51 -1.50 -4.04
N GLY A 139 3.92 -2.18 -3.05
CA GLY A 139 3.08 -1.51 -2.05
C GLY A 139 1.85 -0.88 -2.69
N TRP A 140 1.69 0.42 -2.48
CA TRP A 140 0.57 1.28 -2.91
C TRP A 140 0.78 1.92 -4.30
N VAL A 141 1.90 1.63 -4.98
CA VAL A 141 2.20 2.15 -6.32
C VAL A 141 2.15 1.00 -7.33
N GLU A 142 1.29 1.14 -8.34
CA GLU A 142 1.16 0.22 -9.48
C GLU A 142 1.29 0.98 -10.82
N LEU A 143 1.99 0.41 -11.80
CA LEU A 143 2.17 0.98 -13.14
C LEU A 143 1.84 -0.10 -14.19
N TYR A 144 0.95 0.22 -15.13
CA TYR A 144 0.50 -0.73 -16.15
C TYR A 144 0.49 -0.08 -17.53
N GLU A 145 1.12 -0.75 -18.49
CA GLU A 145 1.04 -0.41 -19.92
C GLU A 145 0.10 -1.35 -20.69
N GLU A 146 -0.25 -2.52 -20.14
CA GLU A 146 -1.12 -3.48 -20.80
C GLU A 146 -1.90 -4.39 -19.83
N ALA A 147 -2.85 -5.15 -20.38
CA ALA A 147 -3.57 -6.26 -19.75
C ALA A 147 -4.28 -5.92 -18.42
N ARG A 148 -4.61 -4.64 -18.22
CA ARG A 148 -5.36 -4.14 -17.08
C ARG A 148 -6.31 -3.05 -17.53
N PHE A 149 -7.41 -2.90 -16.80
CA PHE A 149 -8.30 -1.76 -16.96
C PHE A 149 -8.23 -0.89 -15.73
N PHE A 150 -8.33 0.43 -15.92
CA PHE A 150 -8.54 1.36 -14.82
C PHE A 150 -10.00 1.80 -14.83
N THR A 151 -10.55 2.02 -13.65
CA THR A 151 -11.83 2.71 -13.54
C THR A 151 -11.62 4.19 -13.83
N VAL A 152 -12.51 4.78 -14.62
CA VAL A 152 -12.43 6.19 -15.01
C VAL A 152 -13.52 6.97 -14.29
N THR A 153 -13.13 8.04 -13.60
CA THR A 153 -14.05 8.90 -12.84
C THR A 153 -14.27 10.26 -13.50
N GLY A 154 -13.27 10.79 -14.20
CA GLY A 154 -13.27 12.19 -14.65
C GLY A 154 -13.19 13.21 -13.51
N ASP A 155 -12.99 12.78 -12.26
CA ASP A 155 -12.84 13.67 -11.10
C ASP A 155 -11.41 14.20 -11.04
N HIS A 156 -11.12 15.16 -11.92
CA HIS A 156 -9.80 15.73 -12.14
C HIS A 156 -9.18 16.29 -10.86
N VAL A 157 -7.89 16.00 -10.65
CA VAL A 157 -7.12 16.53 -9.51
C VAL A 157 -6.64 17.95 -9.84
N ASP A 158 -7.14 18.92 -9.08
CA ASP A 158 -6.78 20.34 -9.19
C ASP A 158 -5.26 20.56 -9.25
N GLY A 159 -4.81 21.36 -10.20
CA GLY A 159 -3.40 21.71 -10.38
C GLY A 159 -2.61 20.77 -11.29
N THR A 160 -3.18 19.63 -11.68
CA THR A 160 -2.57 18.72 -12.67
C THR A 160 -3.01 19.06 -14.11
N PRO A 161 -2.27 18.66 -15.15
CA PRO A 161 -2.72 18.83 -16.53
C PRO A 161 -4.05 18.14 -16.82
N THR A 162 -4.80 18.66 -17.79
CA THR A 162 -6.04 18.02 -18.30
C THR A 162 -5.78 17.15 -19.53
N THR A 163 -4.52 17.03 -19.95
CA THR A 163 -4.06 16.32 -21.16
C THR A 163 -3.14 15.17 -20.77
N VAL A 164 -3.06 14.15 -21.63
CA VAL A 164 -2.08 13.07 -21.45
C VAL A 164 -0.73 13.53 -21.99
N GLU A 165 0.28 13.56 -21.11
CA GLU A 165 1.63 14.00 -21.43
C GLU A 165 2.58 12.82 -21.68
N SER A 166 3.58 13.03 -22.56
CA SER A 166 4.62 12.02 -22.81
C SER A 166 5.68 12.04 -21.71
N ARG A 167 5.87 10.89 -21.03
CA ARG A 167 6.59 10.78 -19.76
C ARG A 167 7.48 9.54 -19.61
N SER A 168 8.00 8.96 -20.70
CA SER A 168 8.80 7.73 -20.62
C SER A 168 10.00 7.81 -19.66
N ASN A 169 10.69 8.96 -19.56
CA ASN A 169 11.84 9.11 -18.66
C ASN A 169 11.41 9.24 -17.20
N GLU A 170 10.33 9.98 -16.97
CA GLU A 170 9.74 10.21 -15.65
C GLU A 170 9.14 8.92 -15.10
N LEU A 171 8.43 8.16 -15.95
CA LEU A 171 7.94 6.81 -15.64
C LEU A 171 9.07 5.87 -15.24
N ALA A 172 10.18 5.85 -16.00
CA ALA A 172 11.35 5.05 -15.66
C ALA A 172 11.95 5.43 -14.29
N THR A 173 11.96 6.72 -13.98
CA THR A 173 12.49 7.24 -12.71
C THR A 173 11.59 6.86 -11.55
N VAL A 174 10.28 7.10 -11.67
CA VAL A 174 9.27 6.73 -10.67
C VAL A 174 9.30 5.24 -10.42
N GLN A 175 9.35 4.42 -11.47
CA GLN A 175 9.44 2.98 -11.33
C GLN A 175 10.72 2.56 -10.61
N ALA A 176 11.88 3.12 -10.96
CA ALA A 176 13.14 2.77 -10.30
C ALA A 176 13.14 3.11 -8.79
N GLU A 177 12.55 4.23 -8.42
CA GLU A 177 12.57 4.73 -7.04
C GLU A 177 11.49 4.08 -6.17
N TYR A 178 10.26 4.02 -6.67
CA TYR A 178 9.11 3.56 -5.89
C TYR A 178 8.81 2.08 -6.08
N VAL A 179 9.17 1.50 -7.23
CA VAL A 179 8.80 0.12 -7.59
C VAL A 179 9.97 -0.85 -7.64
N ALA A 180 11.12 -0.45 -8.19
CA ALA A 180 12.29 -1.31 -8.22
C ALA A 180 12.85 -1.50 -6.79
N SER A 181 13.52 -2.62 -6.60
CA SER A 181 14.40 -2.82 -5.46
C SER A 181 15.82 -2.49 -5.91
N GLU A 182 16.68 -2.01 -5.00
CA GLU A 182 18.12 -1.95 -5.22
C GLU A 182 18.58 -3.25 -5.92
N PRO A 183 19.43 -3.16 -6.96
CA PRO A 183 19.91 -4.35 -7.64
C PRO A 183 20.64 -5.22 -6.63
N SER A 184 20.09 -6.41 -6.40
CA SER A 184 20.83 -7.49 -5.73
C SER A 184 22.14 -7.71 -6.50
N GLU A 185 23.26 -7.81 -5.80
CA GLU A 185 24.58 -8.12 -6.40
C GLU A 185 24.58 -9.44 -7.22
N ALA A 186 23.48 -10.19 -7.22
CA ALA A 186 23.25 -11.35 -8.08
C ALA A 186 23.09 -11.02 -9.58
N ASP A 187 22.61 -9.83 -9.97
CA ASP A 187 22.37 -9.48 -11.39
C ASP A 187 23.60 -8.89 -12.10
N ALA A 188 24.70 -8.61 -11.38
CA ALA A 188 25.93 -8.06 -11.95
C ALA A 188 26.83 -9.11 -12.65
N THR A 189 26.40 -10.37 -12.78
CA THR A 189 27.23 -11.44 -13.39
C THR A 189 26.64 -12.09 -14.64
N ALA A 190 25.47 -11.65 -15.11
CA ALA A 190 24.76 -12.32 -16.21
C ALA A 190 25.07 -11.83 -17.64
N ASP A 191 25.99 -10.87 -17.83
CA ASP A 191 26.36 -10.39 -19.17
C ASP A 191 27.86 -10.54 -19.45
N GLN A 192 28.26 -11.78 -19.73
CA GLN A 192 29.45 -12.13 -20.54
C GLN A 192 29.48 -13.63 -20.83
N GLN A 193 28.79 -14.08 -21.89
CA GLN A 193 29.34 -14.96 -22.93
C GLN A 193 28.24 -15.55 -23.83
N ALA A 194 28.10 -14.97 -25.02
CA ALA A 194 27.44 -15.61 -26.15
C ALA A 194 28.48 -16.35 -27.03
N GLN A 195 28.39 -17.69 -27.02
CA GLN A 195 28.56 -18.66 -28.14
C GLN A 195 29.94 -18.91 -28.81
N PRO A 196 30.14 -20.03 -29.59
CA PRO A 196 29.35 -21.26 -29.77
C PRO A 196 30.17 -22.60 -29.78
N THR A 197 29.46 -23.74 -29.91
CA THR A 197 29.72 -24.96 -30.75
C THR A 197 29.74 -26.33 -30.06
N GLU A 198 28.68 -27.11 -30.38
CA GLU A 198 28.63 -28.48 -30.95
C GLU A 198 29.29 -29.72 -30.30
N SER A 199 28.45 -30.77 -30.25
CA SER A 199 28.72 -32.22 -30.43
C SER A 199 29.07 -33.11 -29.22
N ALA A 200 28.11 -34.00 -28.90
CA ALA A 200 28.28 -35.34 -28.31
C ALA A 200 29.02 -36.29 -29.31
N PRO A 201 29.45 -37.54 -29.00
CA PRO A 201 28.87 -38.46 -28.00
C PRO A 201 29.82 -39.48 -27.29
N ASP A 202 29.17 -40.33 -26.48
CA ASP A 202 29.41 -41.77 -26.22
C ASP A 202 30.15 -42.31 -24.98
N SER A 203 29.41 -43.23 -24.32
CA SER A 203 29.83 -44.50 -23.68
C SER A 203 30.48 -44.45 -22.29
N GLU A 204 30.27 -45.37 -21.34
CA GLU A 204 29.28 -46.40 -20.95
C GLU A 204 29.74 -46.85 -19.53
N ALA A 205 28.89 -47.60 -18.82
CA ALA A 205 29.27 -48.70 -17.92
C ALA A 205 29.67 -48.42 -16.45
N ASP A 206 28.69 -48.71 -15.58
CA ASP A 206 28.64 -49.93 -14.75
C ASP A 206 28.83 -49.81 -13.22
N SER A 207 27.68 -50.04 -12.56
CA SER A 207 27.41 -50.89 -11.39
C SER A 207 28.31 -50.88 -10.15
N THR A 208 27.69 -50.73 -8.97
CA THR A 208 27.24 -51.85 -8.11
C THR A 208 26.78 -51.31 -6.74
N ALA A 209 25.52 -51.55 -6.37
CA ALA A 209 25.06 -52.51 -5.35
C ALA A 209 25.26 -52.02 -3.88
N ALA A 210 24.16 -51.69 -3.19
CA ALA A 210 23.48 -52.59 -2.23
C ALA A 210 23.98 -52.35 -0.78
N THR A 211 23.24 -52.37 0.34
CA THR A 211 21.85 -52.76 0.65
C THR A 211 21.70 -52.69 2.19
N GLN A 212 20.47 -52.40 2.68
CA GLN A 212 19.90 -52.78 4.01
C GLN A 212 20.42 -52.06 5.27
N SER A 213 19.64 -51.80 6.34
CA SER A 213 18.27 -52.19 6.71
C SER A 213 17.76 -51.33 7.88
N ALA A 214 16.44 -51.09 7.87
CA ALA A 214 15.48 -51.23 8.98
C ALA A 214 15.63 -50.47 10.32
N GLY A 215 14.54 -49.80 10.70
CA GLY A 215 13.93 -49.99 12.02
C GLY A 215 13.49 -48.74 12.79
N ALA A 216 12.23 -48.33 12.55
CA ALA A 216 11.24 -47.76 13.49
C ALA A 216 11.69 -46.82 14.63
N GLU A 217 11.11 -45.63 14.72
CA GLU A 217 9.96 -45.30 15.60
C GLU A 217 9.63 -43.80 15.50
N GLN A 218 8.38 -43.49 15.83
CA GLN A 218 7.76 -42.17 15.78
C GLN A 218 8.42 -41.18 16.75
N ASN A 219 8.73 -39.96 16.29
CA ASN A 219 8.50 -38.75 17.08
C ASN A 219 8.54 -37.51 16.18
N GLY A 220 7.56 -36.61 16.34
CA GLY A 220 7.59 -35.30 15.68
C GLY A 220 8.74 -34.46 16.22
N SER A 221 9.48 -33.80 15.35
CA SER A 221 10.46 -32.78 15.73
C SER A 221 10.52 -31.76 14.61
N THR A 222 9.94 -30.60 14.90
CA THR A 222 10.16 -29.32 14.24
C THR A 222 11.66 -29.02 14.19
N PRO A 223 12.17 -28.25 13.21
CA PRO A 223 13.58 -27.90 13.15
C PRO A 223 13.95 -27.08 14.38
N ASP A 224 14.94 -27.56 15.12
CA ASP A 224 15.47 -26.94 16.34
C ASP A 224 16.17 -25.63 15.95
N ASN A 225 15.60 -24.49 16.34
CA ASN A 225 16.23 -23.19 16.18
C ASN A 225 17.01 -22.84 17.45
N GLU A 226 18.34 -22.97 17.38
CA GLU A 226 19.24 -22.82 18.53
C GLU A 226 19.48 -21.36 18.98
N LEU A 227 18.81 -20.37 18.38
CA LEU A 227 19.02 -18.96 18.71
C LEU A 227 18.24 -18.55 19.96
N SER A 228 18.91 -17.89 20.91
CA SER A 228 18.24 -17.25 22.03
C SER A 228 17.46 -16.00 21.59
N ASP A 229 16.46 -15.60 22.37
CA ASP A 229 15.61 -14.43 22.10
C ASP A 229 16.47 -13.15 21.90
N THR A 230 17.56 -12.99 22.67
CA THR A 230 18.50 -11.86 22.51
C THR A 230 19.26 -11.92 21.18
N GLU A 231 19.75 -13.10 20.80
CA GLU A 231 20.46 -13.28 19.53
C GLU A 231 19.54 -13.07 18.32
N VAL A 232 18.27 -13.46 18.42
CA VAL A 232 17.26 -13.18 17.39
C VAL A 232 17.13 -11.68 17.18
N VAL A 233 16.98 -10.90 18.25
CA VAL A 233 16.83 -9.43 18.17
C VAL A 233 18.11 -8.79 17.60
N GLU A 234 19.29 -9.20 18.06
CA GLU A 234 20.56 -8.65 17.57
C GLU A 234 20.76 -8.93 16.08
N ARG A 235 20.53 -10.17 15.64
CA ARG A 235 20.68 -10.57 14.23
C ARG A 235 19.62 -9.91 13.34
N ALA A 236 18.37 -9.84 13.80
CA ALA A 236 17.29 -9.19 13.07
C ALA A 236 17.56 -7.68 12.87
N ARG A 237 18.15 -7.00 13.86
CA ARG A 237 18.57 -5.58 13.74
C ARG A 237 19.76 -5.38 12.80
N ALA A 238 20.68 -6.34 12.74
CA ALA A 238 21.87 -6.26 11.91
C ALA A 238 21.63 -6.70 10.45
N ALA A 239 20.45 -7.27 10.15
CA ALA A 239 20.09 -7.72 8.81
C ALA A 239 19.79 -6.54 7.86
N ALA A 240 19.72 -6.82 6.55
CA ALA A 240 19.44 -5.82 5.52
C ALA A 240 18.09 -5.09 5.72
N ASN A 241 17.12 -5.74 6.36
CA ASN A 241 15.83 -5.17 6.76
C ASN A 241 15.80 -4.71 8.23
N GLY A 242 16.96 -4.54 8.86
CA GLY A 242 17.11 -4.28 10.29
C GLY A 242 16.54 -2.94 10.75
N GLU A 243 16.49 -1.94 9.88
CA GLU A 243 15.83 -0.65 10.17
C GLU A 243 14.30 -0.83 10.29
N LYS A 244 13.69 -1.59 9.38
CA LYS A 244 12.27 -1.97 9.45
C LYS A 244 11.97 -2.76 10.72
N PHE A 245 12.82 -3.75 11.04
CA PHE A 245 12.71 -4.50 12.28
C PHE A 245 12.82 -3.59 13.50
N THR A 246 13.81 -2.70 13.55
CA THR A 246 14.05 -1.79 14.68
C THR A 246 12.87 -0.84 14.89
N ARG A 247 12.32 -0.29 13.82
CA ARG A 247 11.15 0.60 13.84
C ARG A 247 9.93 -0.11 14.46
N LEU A 248 9.57 -1.28 13.93
CA LEU A 248 8.47 -2.09 14.45
C LEU A 248 8.73 -2.56 15.88
N TRP A 249 9.95 -3.01 16.18
CA TRP A 249 10.37 -3.45 17.51
C TRP A 249 10.19 -2.34 18.57
N ASN A 250 10.39 -1.08 18.19
CA ASN A 250 10.21 0.08 19.05
C ASN A 250 8.76 0.60 19.13
N GLY A 251 7.80 -0.09 18.50
CA GLY A 251 6.38 0.27 18.53
C GLY A 251 5.95 1.31 17.49
N GLN A 252 6.81 1.64 16.52
CA GLN A 252 6.49 2.63 15.49
C GLN A 252 5.76 1.98 14.31
N THR A 253 4.48 2.30 14.15
CA THR A 253 3.59 1.72 13.12
C THR A 253 3.54 2.51 11.82
N SER A 254 4.35 3.57 11.66
CA SER A 254 4.39 4.39 10.44
C SER A 254 4.59 3.54 9.19
N GLY A 255 3.78 3.74 8.15
CA GLY A 255 3.81 2.96 6.92
C GLY A 255 3.03 1.64 6.95
N TYR A 256 2.09 1.48 7.89
CA TYR A 256 1.11 0.40 7.94
C TYR A 256 -0.29 0.98 8.12
N GLU A 257 -1.28 0.44 7.40
CA GLU A 257 -2.69 0.89 7.36
C GLU A 257 -3.36 0.70 8.74
N SER A 258 -2.87 -0.26 9.52
CA SER A 258 -3.36 -0.47 10.88
C SER A 258 -2.28 -1.02 11.82
N HIS A 259 -2.51 -0.83 13.12
CA HIS A 259 -1.72 -1.52 14.15
C HIS A 259 -1.70 -3.03 13.95
N SER A 260 -2.81 -3.62 13.48
CA SER A 260 -2.88 -5.07 13.25
C SER A 260 -2.02 -5.54 12.08
N GLU A 261 -1.82 -4.70 11.08
CA GLU A 261 -0.91 -4.96 9.97
C GLU A 261 0.55 -4.84 10.40
N ALA A 262 0.88 -3.83 11.22
CA ALA A 262 2.20 -3.71 11.84
C ALA A 262 2.52 -4.92 12.75
N ASP A 263 1.53 -5.41 13.51
CA ASP A 263 1.67 -6.63 14.31
C ASP A 263 2.03 -7.84 13.43
N MET A 264 1.31 -8.05 12.32
CA MET A 264 1.60 -9.12 11.36
C MET A 264 2.99 -8.99 10.74
N ALA A 265 3.40 -7.77 10.36
CA ALA A 265 4.71 -7.55 9.78
C ALA A 265 5.85 -7.84 10.75
N LEU A 266 5.72 -7.48 12.03
CA LEU A 266 6.70 -7.84 13.05
C LEU A 266 6.73 -9.35 13.26
N CYS A 267 5.57 -10.01 13.35
CA CYS A 267 5.49 -11.47 13.48
C CYS A 267 6.12 -12.20 12.29
N ALA A 268 5.97 -11.69 11.06
CA ALA A 268 6.61 -12.27 9.87
C ALA A 268 8.14 -12.17 9.92
N LEU A 269 8.68 -11.04 10.37
CA LEU A 269 10.12 -10.89 10.57
C LEU A 269 10.62 -11.84 11.66
N LEU A 270 9.89 -11.95 12.78
CA LEU A 270 10.26 -12.86 13.87
C LEU A 270 10.20 -14.32 13.43
N ALA A 271 9.16 -14.73 12.70
CA ALA A 271 8.97 -16.11 12.24
C ALA A 271 10.16 -16.61 11.40
N PHE A 272 10.74 -15.75 10.57
CA PHE A 272 11.96 -16.07 9.82
C PHE A 272 13.12 -16.42 10.76
N TRP A 273 13.41 -15.59 11.77
CA TRP A 273 14.54 -15.77 12.68
C TRP A 273 14.33 -16.84 13.75
N THR A 274 13.08 -17.11 14.13
CA THR A 274 12.73 -18.12 15.14
C THR A 274 12.60 -19.53 14.56
N GLY A 275 12.80 -19.72 13.25
CA GLY A 275 12.54 -21.00 12.60
C GLY A 275 11.06 -21.42 12.66
N GLY A 276 10.17 -20.44 12.86
CA GLY A 276 8.74 -20.67 13.03
C GLY A 276 8.33 -21.19 14.42
N GLU A 277 9.20 -21.12 15.42
CA GLU A 277 8.88 -21.50 16.80
C GLU A 277 7.87 -20.51 17.41
N ARG A 278 6.64 -20.98 17.68
CA ARG A 278 5.51 -20.14 18.06
C ARG A 278 5.71 -19.45 19.40
N ASP A 279 6.22 -20.18 20.39
CA ASP A 279 6.36 -19.67 21.74
C ASP A 279 7.45 -18.59 21.79
N GLN A 280 8.51 -18.74 20.99
CA GLN A 280 9.56 -17.74 20.84
C GLN A 280 9.07 -16.48 20.13
N ILE A 281 8.24 -16.61 19.09
CA ILE A 281 7.61 -15.45 18.44
C ILE A 281 6.73 -14.70 19.45
N ASP A 282 5.93 -15.40 20.25
CA ASP A 282 5.06 -14.78 21.26
C ASP A 282 5.88 -14.04 22.33
N ARG A 283 6.93 -14.67 22.89
CA ARG A 283 7.83 -14.01 23.86
C ARG A 283 8.47 -12.75 23.28
N LEU A 284 9.00 -12.82 22.06
CA LEU A 284 9.65 -11.69 21.40
C LEU A 284 8.65 -10.57 21.06
N PHE A 285 7.43 -10.90 20.65
CA PHE A 285 6.41 -9.90 20.38
C PHE A 285 6.03 -9.15 21.66
N ARG A 286 5.89 -9.86 22.80
CA ARG A 286 5.60 -9.25 24.11
C ARG A 286 6.68 -8.30 24.60
N ASP A 287 7.93 -8.54 24.22
CA ASP A 287 9.07 -7.67 24.53
C ASP A 287 9.19 -6.46 23.59
N SER A 288 8.36 -6.40 22.54
CA SER A 288 8.34 -5.29 21.57
C SER A 288 7.45 -4.12 22.03
N GLY A 289 7.66 -2.95 21.43
CA GLY A 289 6.83 -1.76 21.63
C GLY A 289 5.44 -1.83 20.98
N LEU A 290 5.12 -2.89 20.23
CA LEU A 290 3.77 -3.10 19.65
C LEU A 290 2.82 -3.86 20.59
N MET A 291 3.34 -4.41 21.70
CA MET A 291 2.54 -5.16 22.65
C MET A 291 1.40 -4.32 23.24
N ARG A 292 0.19 -4.88 23.25
CA ARG A 292 -1.05 -4.23 23.72
C ARG A 292 -2.04 -5.24 24.28
N GLU A 293 -3.04 -4.79 25.04
CA GLU A 293 -4.08 -5.64 25.66
C GLU A 293 -4.77 -6.55 24.65
N LYS A 294 -5.00 -6.05 23.43
CA LYS A 294 -5.57 -6.82 22.30
C LYS A 294 -4.81 -8.11 21.99
N TRP A 295 -3.51 -8.20 22.27
CA TRP A 295 -2.72 -9.41 22.00
C TRP A 295 -3.29 -10.65 22.71
N ASP A 296 -3.77 -10.47 23.93
CA ASP A 296 -4.31 -11.53 24.79
C ASP A 296 -5.85 -11.63 24.75
N GLU A 297 -6.53 -10.77 23.96
CA GLU A 297 -7.98 -10.80 23.80
C GLU A 297 -8.43 -12.03 22.99
N GLN A 298 -9.47 -12.71 23.47
CA GLN A 298 -10.12 -13.79 22.73
C GLN A 298 -11.00 -13.20 21.63
N HIS A 299 -10.57 -13.37 20.38
CA HIS A 299 -11.24 -12.80 19.21
C HIS A 299 -11.95 -13.83 18.34
N TYR A 300 -11.76 -15.12 18.60
CA TYR A 300 -12.23 -16.20 17.72
C TYR A 300 -13.16 -17.16 18.46
N ALA A 301 -14.10 -17.75 17.71
CA ALA A 301 -15.11 -18.67 18.24
C ALA A 301 -14.52 -19.99 18.78
N ASP A 302 -13.26 -20.30 18.43
CA ASP A 302 -12.51 -21.45 18.93
C ASP A 302 -11.80 -21.18 20.28
N GLY A 303 -11.91 -19.95 20.80
CA GLY A 303 -11.30 -19.52 22.06
C GLY A 303 -9.86 -19.01 21.93
N SER A 304 -9.31 -18.98 20.71
CA SER A 304 -7.94 -18.49 20.47
C SER A 304 -7.84 -16.97 20.64
N THR A 305 -6.69 -16.49 21.07
CA THR A 305 -6.40 -15.06 21.17
C THR A 305 -6.06 -14.46 19.80
N TYR A 306 -6.09 -13.13 19.71
CA TYR A 306 -5.61 -12.43 18.52
C TYR A 306 -4.12 -12.69 18.25
N GLY A 307 -3.27 -12.71 19.28
CA GLY A 307 -1.85 -13.04 19.13
C GLY A 307 -1.64 -14.44 18.57
N GLU A 308 -2.34 -15.45 19.10
CA GLU A 308 -2.27 -16.83 18.64
C GLU A 308 -2.62 -16.97 17.16
N LYS A 309 -3.71 -16.33 16.70
CA LYS A 309 -4.10 -16.36 15.28
C LYS A 309 -3.19 -15.55 14.37
N THR A 310 -2.60 -14.48 14.87
CA THR A 310 -1.62 -13.67 14.13
C THR A 310 -0.38 -14.51 13.84
N ILE A 311 0.16 -15.20 14.85
CA ILE A 311 1.29 -16.12 14.69
C ILE A 311 0.92 -17.29 13.77
N GLU A 312 -0.26 -17.91 13.97
CA GLU A 312 -0.72 -19.01 13.12
C GLU A 312 -0.78 -18.61 11.64
N ARG A 313 -1.31 -17.42 11.33
CA ARG A 313 -1.48 -16.93 9.96
C ARG A 313 -0.15 -16.60 9.30
N VAL A 314 0.80 -16.03 10.04
CA VAL A 314 2.16 -15.78 9.53
C VAL A 314 2.85 -17.09 9.18
N LEU A 315 2.76 -18.10 10.04
CA LEU A 315 3.39 -19.41 9.79
C LEU A 315 2.75 -20.20 8.64
N GLN A 316 1.46 -19.95 8.34
CA GLN A 316 0.80 -20.53 7.17
C GLN A 316 1.25 -19.89 5.84
N GLY A 317 1.79 -18.67 5.88
CA GLY A 317 2.21 -17.90 4.69
C GLY A 317 3.72 -17.71 4.54
N THR A 318 4.53 -18.35 5.39
CA THR A 318 5.99 -18.23 5.37
C THR A 318 6.61 -19.55 4.91
N ASP A 319 7.23 -19.56 3.73
CA ASP A 319 7.88 -20.75 3.14
C ASP A 319 9.40 -20.80 3.36
N GLU A 320 10.00 -19.71 3.86
CA GLU A 320 11.43 -19.59 4.12
C GLU A 320 11.71 -19.28 5.59
N PHE A 321 12.53 -20.12 6.23
CA PHE A 321 12.93 -19.99 7.63
C PHE A 321 14.46 -19.92 7.72
N TYR A 322 14.98 -19.14 8.67
CA TYR A 322 16.40 -19.11 8.97
C TYR A 322 16.84 -20.49 9.45
N GLN A 323 17.72 -21.12 8.69
CA GLN A 323 18.42 -22.33 9.11
C GLN A 323 19.85 -21.94 9.45
N PRO A 324 20.27 -22.05 10.73
CA PRO A 324 21.67 -21.86 11.06
C PRO A 324 22.47 -22.95 10.31
N THR A 325 23.34 -22.54 9.38
CA THR A 325 24.29 -23.46 8.77
C THR A 325 25.15 -24.04 9.89
N GLY A 326 25.01 -25.34 10.17
CA GLY A 326 25.75 -26.07 11.18
C GLY A 326 27.26 -25.98 10.96
N GLY A 327 27.89 -25.00 11.58
CA GLY A 327 29.33 -24.85 11.65
C GLY A 327 29.83 -25.30 13.01
N SER A 328 29.92 -26.61 13.23
CA SER A 328 30.73 -27.13 14.33
C SER A 328 32.21 -26.81 14.05
N PRO A 329 32.97 -26.32 15.04
CA PRO A 329 34.38 -26.02 14.90
C PRO A 329 35.20 -27.30 15.02
N ASP A 330 36.00 -27.66 14.02
CA ASP A 330 37.09 -28.63 14.24
C ASP A 330 38.33 -28.36 13.38
N ASP A 331 39.39 -28.02 14.11
CA ASP A 331 40.80 -28.43 14.04
C ASP A 331 41.71 -28.21 12.81
N GLY A 332 42.75 -27.39 13.06
CA GLY A 332 44.18 -27.66 12.80
C GLY A 332 44.64 -27.89 11.35
N SER A 333 45.61 -27.15 10.79
CA SER A 333 46.99 -26.90 11.25
C SER A 333 47.70 -26.14 10.09
N ALA A 334 48.66 -25.22 10.23
CA ALA A 334 49.76 -25.13 11.18
C ALA A 334 50.43 -23.73 11.18
N ALA A 335 50.94 -23.34 12.36
CA ALA A 335 52.17 -22.60 12.68
C ALA A 335 52.30 -21.13 12.18
N SER A 336 52.77 -20.15 12.97
CA SER A 336 53.69 -20.16 14.11
C SER A 336 53.67 -18.80 14.83
N ASP A 337 53.64 -18.84 16.16
CA ASP A 337 54.47 -18.04 17.09
C ASP A 337 54.40 -16.50 17.05
N SER A 338 53.78 -15.87 18.05
CA SER A 338 54.50 -15.40 19.26
C SER A 338 53.64 -14.41 20.05
N MET A 339 53.59 -14.62 21.37
CA MET A 339 53.02 -13.70 22.35
C MET A 339 54.00 -12.57 22.67
N THR A 340 53.49 -11.38 22.95
CA THR A 340 53.92 -10.59 24.12
C THR A 340 52.88 -9.51 24.43
N GLU A 341 52.52 -9.46 25.71
CA GLU A 341 51.74 -8.42 26.37
C GLU A 341 52.51 -7.09 26.38
N GLU A 342 51.82 -5.95 26.29
CA GLU A 342 51.97 -4.88 27.28
C GLU A 342 50.84 -3.84 27.15
N SER A 343 50.25 -3.52 28.32
CA SER A 343 49.35 -2.40 28.54
C SER A 343 50.11 -1.09 28.41
N GLU A 344 49.44 -0.02 27.94
CA GLU A 344 49.51 1.33 28.54
C GLU A 344 48.58 2.31 27.80
N GLN A 345 47.61 2.89 28.53
CA GLN A 345 47.13 4.25 28.23
C GLN A 345 48.24 5.25 28.61
N PRO A 346 48.32 6.44 27.98
CA PRO A 346 47.77 7.60 28.68
C PRO A 346 47.25 8.78 27.80
N THR A 347 46.23 9.45 28.34
CA THR A 347 45.94 10.90 28.39
C THR A 347 46.24 11.88 27.23
N ALA A 348 45.16 12.52 26.78
CA ALA A 348 44.92 13.96 26.55
C ALA A 348 46.08 14.91 26.15
N THR A 349 45.88 15.67 25.07
CA THR A 349 46.24 17.10 24.96
C THR A 349 45.42 17.79 23.87
N GLN A 350 44.87 18.97 24.21
CA GLN A 350 44.17 19.92 23.35
C GLN A 350 45.10 20.62 22.35
N THR A 351 44.61 21.02 21.17
CA THR A 351 44.70 22.43 20.69
C THR A 351 43.89 22.69 19.40
N SER A 352 42.97 23.67 19.53
CA SER A 352 42.69 24.78 18.60
C SER A 352 42.29 24.56 17.14
N GLY A 353 41.01 24.85 16.86
CA GLY A 353 40.62 26.01 16.03
C GLY A 353 40.44 25.82 14.53
N SER A 354 39.18 25.67 14.10
CA SER A 354 38.66 26.22 12.84
C SER A 354 37.12 26.23 12.87
N ASP A 355 36.53 27.30 12.35
CA ASP A 355 35.10 27.60 12.27
C ASP A 355 34.23 26.46 11.72
N GLU A 356 33.13 26.15 12.41
CA GLU A 356 31.94 25.55 11.80
C GLU A 356 30.66 26.12 12.44
N PRO A 357 29.84 26.86 11.67
CA PRO A 357 28.42 27.01 11.96
C PRO A 357 27.63 26.39 10.80
N SER A 358 27.27 25.11 10.90
CA SER A 358 26.45 24.46 9.85
C SER A 358 25.31 23.64 10.44
N GLU A 359 25.57 22.73 11.38
CA GLU A 359 24.50 21.83 11.86
C GLU A 359 23.56 22.48 12.87
N GLY A 360 24.06 23.28 13.82
CA GLY A 360 23.25 23.87 14.89
C GLY A 360 22.29 24.98 14.45
N TYR A 361 22.48 25.54 13.25
CA TYR A 361 21.56 26.51 12.66
C TYR A 361 20.46 25.81 11.85
N ALA A 362 20.84 24.83 11.03
CA ALA A 362 19.90 24.01 10.25
C ALA A 362 18.91 23.25 11.16
N LEU A 363 19.38 22.65 12.26
CA LEU A 363 18.51 22.00 13.25
C LEU A 363 17.56 22.99 13.94
N ARG A 364 17.98 24.24 14.14
CA ARG A 364 17.16 25.28 14.79
C ARG A 364 16.11 25.83 13.82
N GLU A 365 16.42 25.89 12.53
CA GLU A 365 15.51 26.23 11.46
C GLU A 365 14.44 25.13 11.28
N GLN A 366 14.85 23.86 11.18
CA GLN A 366 13.93 22.72 11.14
C GLN A 366 13.01 22.64 12.37
N LEU A 367 13.55 22.90 13.57
CA LEU A 367 12.71 22.97 14.78
C LEU A 367 11.70 24.11 14.72
N SER A 368 12.06 25.26 14.14
CA SER A 368 11.14 26.39 13.99
C SER A 368 10.05 26.13 12.95
N GLU A 369 10.38 25.41 11.86
CA GLU A 369 9.43 25.01 10.83
C GLU A 369 8.45 23.96 11.36
N LEU A 370 8.94 22.97 12.12
CA LEU A 370 8.08 21.99 12.79
C LEU A 370 7.15 22.63 13.82
N GLN A 371 7.65 23.60 14.60
CA GLN A 371 6.80 24.35 15.53
C GLN A 371 5.74 25.17 14.80
N ALA A 372 6.08 25.82 13.68
CA ALA A 372 5.10 26.55 12.88
C ALA A 372 4.03 25.63 12.27
N ARG A 373 4.42 24.42 11.84
CA ARG A 373 3.49 23.39 11.33
C ARG A 373 2.59 22.85 12.44
N GLU A 374 3.13 22.59 13.63
CA GLU A 374 2.37 22.18 14.81
C GLU A 374 1.33 23.24 15.21
N ASP A 375 1.73 24.51 15.30
CA ASP A 375 0.84 25.62 15.61
C ASP A 375 -0.28 25.77 14.55
N HIS A 376 0.06 25.58 13.28
CA HIS A 376 -0.92 25.59 12.19
C HIS A 376 -1.92 24.43 12.33
N HIS A 377 -1.44 23.20 12.55
CA HIS A 377 -2.31 22.04 12.74
C HIS A 377 -3.22 22.21 13.96
N LEU A 378 -2.71 22.74 15.08
CA LEU A 378 -3.51 23.03 16.27
C LEU A 378 -4.59 24.08 16.00
N SER A 379 -4.29 25.11 15.19
CA SER A 379 -5.28 26.10 14.75
C SER A 379 -6.38 25.45 13.90
N VAL A 380 -6.00 24.61 12.92
CA VAL A 380 -6.96 23.92 12.06
C VAL A 380 -7.85 22.97 12.88
N ILE A 381 -7.28 22.23 13.83
CA ILE A 381 -8.03 21.36 14.74
C ILE A 381 -9.05 22.18 15.54
N ALA A 382 -8.67 23.34 16.07
CA ALA A 382 -9.58 24.20 16.83
C ALA A 382 -10.74 24.74 15.96
N ASP A 383 -10.46 25.11 14.70
CA ASP A 383 -11.47 25.58 13.75
C ASP A 383 -12.43 24.45 13.35
N LEU A 384 -11.90 23.26 13.08
CA LEU A 384 -12.71 22.06 12.78
C LEU A 384 -13.59 21.67 13.96
N GLN A 385 -13.04 21.67 15.18
CA GLN A 385 -13.84 21.41 16.39
C GLN A 385 -14.99 22.42 16.55
N SER A 386 -14.73 23.69 16.24
CA SER A 386 -15.76 24.74 16.25
C SER A 386 -16.80 24.56 15.15
N GLN A 387 -16.42 24.03 14.00
CA GLN A 387 -17.35 23.72 12.91
C GLN A 387 -18.22 22.49 13.23
N VAL A 388 -17.62 21.43 13.78
CA VAL A 388 -18.36 20.24 14.24
C VAL A 388 -19.40 20.62 15.28
N GLN A 389 -19.02 21.40 16.30
CA GLN A 389 -19.98 21.86 17.32
C GLN A 389 -21.13 22.68 16.73
N ARG A 390 -20.85 23.52 15.72
CA ARG A 390 -21.91 24.27 15.01
C ARG A 390 -22.85 23.34 14.24
N LEU A 391 -22.31 22.37 13.53
CA LEU A 391 -23.10 21.42 12.74
C LEU A 391 -23.92 20.49 13.65
N GLU A 392 -23.36 20.05 14.77
CA GLU A 392 -24.08 19.27 15.78
C GLU A 392 -25.27 20.05 16.34
N ALA A 393 -25.07 21.33 16.71
CA ALA A 393 -26.15 22.19 17.19
C ALA A 393 -27.22 22.44 16.12
N GLU A 394 -26.82 22.56 14.85
CA GLU A 394 -27.75 22.71 13.73
C GLU A 394 -28.54 21.42 13.47
N ASN A 395 -27.89 20.26 13.52
CA ASN A 395 -28.54 18.96 13.39
C ASN A 395 -29.54 18.71 14.52
N GLU A 396 -29.21 19.06 15.76
CA GLU A 396 -30.12 18.96 16.89
C GLU A 396 -31.35 19.86 16.67
N ARG A 397 -31.14 21.11 16.24
CA ARG A 397 -32.23 22.04 15.89
C ARG A 397 -33.14 21.50 14.80
N LEU A 398 -32.58 20.94 13.74
CA LEU A 398 -33.34 20.35 12.63
C LEU A 398 -34.09 19.08 13.06
N ALA A 399 -33.52 18.27 13.94
CA ALA A 399 -34.16 17.10 14.50
C ALA A 399 -35.39 17.49 15.34
N ASP A 400 -35.27 18.51 16.18
CA ASP A 400 -36.39 19.06 16.97
C ASP A 400 -37.49 19.63 16.06
N GLU A 401 -37.12 20.37 15.01
CA GLU A 401 -38.08 20.93 14.06
C GLU A 401 -38.82 19.83 13.26
N LEU A 402 -38.10 18.78 12.83
CA LEU A 402 -38.71 17.61 12.18
C LEU A 402 -39.63 16.83 13.13
N ALA A 403 -39.28 16.71 14.40
CA ALA A 403 -40.13 16.08 15.40
C ALA A 403 -41.44 16.88 15.59
N ALA A 404 -41.36 18.20 15.70
CA ALA A 404 -42.53 19.07 15.81
C ALA A 404 -43.44 18.97 14.57
N LEU A 405 -42.86 18.96 13.37
CA LEU A 405 -43.63 18.80 12.12
C LEU A 405 -44.32 17.44 12.02
N ARG A 406 -43.68 16.37 12.52
CA ARG A 406 -44.29 15.03 12.57
C ARG A 406 -45.48 15.00 13.54
N GLU A 407 -45.34 15.62 14.71
CA GLU A 407 -46.43 15.72 15.69
C GLU A 407 -47.61 16.56 15.17
N GLU A 408 -47.35 17.66 14.46
CA GLU A 408 -48.38 18.49 13.81
C GLU A 408 -49.14 17.69 12.73
N ARG A 409 -48.43 16.94 11.88
CA ARG A 409 -49.04 16.06 10.86
C ARG A 409 -49.88 14.95 11.47
N ASP A 410 -49.40 14.33 12.56
CA ASP A 410 -50.11 13.23 13.21
C ASP A 410 -51.35 13.73 13.98
N ALA A 411 -51.42 15.02 14.32
CA ALA A 411 -52.56 15.67 14.99
C ALA A 411 -53.71 16.05 14.03
N ASP A 412 -53.44 16.32 12.75
CA ASP A 412 -54.46 16.59 11.72
C ASP A 412 -54.18 15.82 10.42
N PRO A 413 -54.54 14.53 10.34
CA PRO A 413 -54.19 13.66 9.21
C PRO A 413 -54.91 13.98 7.89
N ASP A 414 -55.93 14.86 7.91
CA ASP A 414 -56.71 15.28 6.74
C ASP A 414 -56.34 16.68 6.23
N ASP A 415 -55.44 17.43 6.91
CA ASP A 415 -54.97 18.73 6.44
C ASP A 415 -53.89 18.56 5.36
N HIS A 416 -54.34 18.41 4.11
CA HIS A 416 -53.50 18.53 2.92
C HIS A 416 -53.15 20.00 2.61
N SER A 417 -52.70 20.78 3.60
CA SER A 417 -52.19 22.14 3.37
C SER A 417 -50.80 22.08 2.72
N ASP A 418 -50.85 21.80 1.41
CA ASP A 418 -49.87 22.07 0.36
C ASP A 418 -48.39 21.84 0.73
N ILE A 419 -47.83 20.78 0.14
CA ILE A 419 -46.38 20.51 -0.02
C ILE A 419 -45.58 21.76 -0.45
N ARG A 420 -46.24 22.75 -1.06
CA ARG A 420 -45.69 24.07 -1.42
C ARG A 420 -45.33 24.95 -0.22
N THR A 421 -46.06 24.88 0.90
CA THR A 421 -45.81 25.70 2.10
C THR A 421 -44.60 25.19 2.88
N VAL A 422 -44.45 23.87 3.00
CA VAL A 422 -43.28 23.21 3.61
C VAL A 422 -42.03 23.45 2.74
N GLY A 423 -42.16 23.29 1.41
CA GLY A 423 -41.07 23.58 0.47
C GLY A 423 -40.70 25.07 0.34
N ALA A 424 -41.55 25.99 0.79
CA ALA A 424 -41.26 27.43 0.88
C ALA A 424 -40.57 27.80 2.21
N ARG A 425 -40.92 27.13 3.32
CA ARG A 425 -40.24 27.29 4.61
C ARG A 425 -38.82 26.71 4.59
N LEU A 426 -38.64 25.53 3.98
CA LEU A 426 -37.32 24.92 3.78
C LEU A 426 -36.42 25.74 2.84
N ARG A 427 -36.99 26.41 1.83
CA ARG A 427 -36.22 27.30 0.93
C ARG A 427 -35.75 28.61 1.59
N GLY A 428 -36.37 29.02 2.70
CA GLY A 428 -35.93 30.18 3.47
C GLY A 428 -34.78 29.89 4.44
N LEU A 429 -34.41 28.61 4.61
CA LEU A 429 -33.41 28.13 5.58
C LEU A 429 -32.02 27.88 4.98
N LEU A 430 -31.89 27.85 3.65
CA LEU A 430 -30.59 27.83 2.99
C LEU A 430 -30.06 29.27 2.90
N PRO A 431 -28.96 29.63 3.57
CA PRO A 431 -28.35 30.93 3.34
C PRO A 431 -27.80 30.90 1.91
N PHE A 432 -28.40 31.68 1.02
CA PHE A 432 -27.75 32.09 -0.22
C PHE A 432 -26.42 32.75 0.16
N GLY A 433 -25.32 32.03 -0.07
CA GLY A 433 -23.99 32.62 -0.16
C GLY A 433 -23.92 33.48 -1.42
N SER A 434 -24.33 34.75 -1.31
CA SER A 434 -23.82 35.80 -2.19
C SER A 434 -22.45 36.22 -1.68
N THR A 435 -21.40 35.76 -2.34
CA THR A 435 -20.23 36.49 -2.89
C THR A 435 -19.08 35.54 -3.10
#